data_AF-A0A943EKY6-F1
#
_entry.id   AF-A0A943EKY6-F1
#
_cell.length_a   1.000
_cell.length_b   1.000
_cell.length_c   1.000
_cell.angle_alpha   90.00
_cell.angle_beta   90.00
_cell.angle_gamma   90.00
#
_symmetry.space_group_name_H-M   'P 1'
#
loop_
_entity.id
_entity.type
_entity.pdbx_description
1 polymer ?
#
loop_
_entity_poly.entity_id
_entity_poly.type
_entity_poly.pdbx_seq_one_letter_code
_entity_poly.pdbx_strand_id
1 'polypeptide(L)' 'MKEEKCFFCGRKMKKVEGLLYDLCTNPKCPRSKPLPKPKDTAEDKKEE' A
#
# COMPACT_ATOMS: atom_id res chain seq x y z
N MET A 1 -19.13 -8.77 -5.86
CA MET A 1 -18.08 -7.71 -5.86
C MET A 1 -17.48 -7.68 -4.46
N LYS A 2 -16.22 -8.09 -4.28
CA LYS A 2 -15.55 -8.02 -2.98
C LYS A 2 -15.34 -6.53 -2.69
N GLU A 3 -16.18 -5.94 -1.85
CA GLU A 3 -15.96 -4.58 -1.38
C GLU A 3 -14.59 -4.55 -0.69
N GLU A 4 -13.63 -3.81 -1.23
CA GLU A 4 -12.29 -3.64 -0.67
C GLU A 4 -12.43 -2.86 0.63
N LYS A 5 -12.80 -3.56 1.69
CA LYS A 5 -12.96 -3.05 3.04
C LYS A 5 -11.68 -3.32 3.81
N CYS A 6 -11.23 -2.34 4.56
CA CYS A 6 -10.05 -2.45 5.39
C CYS A 6 -10.30 -3.44 6.51
N PHE A 7 -9.52 -4.50 6.58
CA PHE A 7 -9.63 -5.53 7.62
C PHE A 7 -9.60 -4.98 9.05
N PHE A 8 -8.86 -3.89 9.29
CA PHE A 8 -8.69 -3.31 10.63
C PHE A 8 -9.83 -2.40 11.07
N CYS A 9 -10.54 -1.74 10.14
CA CYS A 9 -11.55 -0.73 10.50
C CYS A 9 -12.87 -0.84 9.72
N GLY A 10 -13.01 -1.83 8.84
CA GLY A 10 -14.20 -2.07 8.02
C GLY A 10 -14.50 -0.99 6.96
N ARG A 11 -13.75 0.12 6.94
CA ARG A 11 -13.95 1.23 5.98
C ARG A 11 -13.43 0.88 4.60
N LYS A 12 -14.00 1.52 3.58
CA LYS A 12 -13.58 1.36 2.19
C LYS A 12 -12.09 1.70 2.01
N MET A 13 -11.42 0.91 1.21
CA MET A 13 -10.07 1.14 0.72
C MET A 13 -10.16 1.80 -0.66
N LYS A 14 -9.12 2.56 -1.00
CA LYS A 14 -8.99 3.28 -2.25
C LYS A 14 -7.75 2.76 -2.96
N LYS A 15 -7.93 2.37 -4.22
CA LYS A 15 -6.83 2.06 -5.12
C LYS A 15 -6.07 3.32 -5.44
N VAL A 16 -4.76 3.29 -5.22
CA VAL A 16 -3.86 4.42 -5.51
C VAL A 16 -2.97 4.01 -6.67
N GLU A 17 -2.95 4.83 -7.73
CA GLU A 17 -2.09 4.59 -8.88
C GLU A 17 -0.61 4.56 -8.45
N GLY A 18 0.08 3.48 -8.83
CA GLY A 18 1.47 3.23 -8.43
C GLY A 18 1.64 2.37 -7.18
N LEU A 19 0.58 1.94 -6.51
CA LEU A 19 0.64 0.95 -5.43
C LEU A 19 -0.01 -0.37 -5.87
N LEU A 20 0.65 -1.49 -5.56
CA LEU A 20 0.14 -2.84 -5.81
C LEU A 20 -1.03 -3.21 -4.87
N TYR A 21 -1.30 -2.38 -3.86
CA TYR A 21 -2.28 -2.59 -2.82
C TYR A 21 -3.09 -1.32 -2.57
N ASP A 22 -4.31 -1.48 -2.07
CA ASP A 22 -5.18 -0.37 -1.73
C ASP A 22 -4.81 0.25 -0.39
N LEU A 23 -5.04 1.56 -0.28
CA LEU A 23 -4.89 2.28 0.99
C LEU A 23 -6.24 2.45 1.67
N CYS A 24 -6.27 2.30 2.98
CA CYS A 24 -7.48 2.63 3.72
C CYS A 24 -7.76 4.14 3.63
N THR A 25 -9.02 4.53 3.48
CA THR A 25 -9.43 5.96 3.47
C THR A 25 -9.40 6.62 4.86
N ASN A 26 -9.15 5.86 5.93
CA ASN A 26 -9.22 6.34 7.30
C ASN A 26 -7.86 6.84 7.82
N PRO A 27 -7.62 8.15 8.00
CA PRO A 27 -6.30 8.67 8.37
C PRO A 27 -5.72 8.12 9.69
N LYS A 28 -6.54 7.52 10.56
CA LYS A 28 -6.11 6.87 11.81
C LYS A 28 -5.71 5.39 11.64
N CYS A 29 -5.93 4.80 10.46
CA CYS A 29 -5.65 3.39 10.20
C CYS A 29 -4.18 3.21 9.78
N PRO A 30 -3.45 2.19 10.28
CA PRO A 30 -2.07 1.93 9.86
C PRO A 30 -1.95 1.67 8.36
N ARG A 31 -2.99 1.07 7.74
CA ARG A 31 -3.10 0.84 6.29
C ARG A 31 -3.43 2.09 5.46
N SER A 32 -3.56 3.26 6.07
CA SER A 32 -3.76 4.52 5.33
C SER A 32 -2.47 5.18 4.93
N LYS A 33 -1.35 4.78 5.53
CA LYS A 33 -0.03 5.17 5.03
C LYS A 33 0.46 4.14 4.02
N PRO A 34 0.98 4.58 2.86
CA PRO A 34 1.71 3.69 1.99
C PRO A 34 2.93 3.15 2.73
N LEU A 35 3.28 1.91 2.43
CA LEU A 35 4.59 1.37 2.71
C LEU A 35 5.63 2.33 2.12
N PRO A 36 6.70 2.64 2.87
CA PRO A 36 7.78 3.46 2.34
C PRO A 36 8.26 2.82 1.03
N LYS A 37 8.44 3.66 0.00
CA LYS A 37 9.05 3.18 -1.24
C LYS A 37 10.39 2.55 -0.86
N PRO A 38 10.77 1.39 -1.43
CA PRO A 38 12.14 0.93 -1.33
C PRO A 38 13.02 2.12 -1.76
N LYS A 39 14.00 2.47 -0.93
CA LYS A 39 15.01 3.43 -1.36
C LYS A 39 15.59 2.86 -2.64
N ASP A 40 15.64 3.66 -3.71
CA ASP A 40 16.43 3.38 -4.88
C ASP A 40 17.88 3.16 -4.42
N THR A 41 18.22 1.91 -4.11
CA THR A 41 19.58 1.41 -4.25
C THR A 41 19.65 0.90 -5.67
N ALA A 42 19.61 1.83 -6.62
CA ALA A 42 20.08 1.56 -7.97
C ALA A 42 21.60 1.62 -7.95
N GLU A 43 22.23 0.59 -7.37
CA GLU A 43 23.55 0.13 -7.79
C GLU A 43 23.54 -1.41 -7.63
N ASP A 44 23.33 -2.04 -8.77
CA ASP A 44 23.95 -3.29 -9.21
C ASP A 44 24.32 -4.32 -8.13
N LYS A 45 23.56 -5.43 -8.09
CA LYS A 45 24.22 -6.72 -8.22
C LYS A 45 23.33 -7.75 -8.89
N LYS A 46 23.57 -7.89 -10.18
CA LYS A 46 23.27 -9.09 -10.95
C LYS A 46 24.48 -10.00 -10.83
N GLU A 47 24.44 -10.98 -9.93
CA GLU A 47 25.41 -12.10 -9.80
C GLU A 47 24.90 -12.93 -8.60
N GLU A 48 24.67 -14.24 -8.65
CA GLU A 48 24.80 -15.33 -9.62
C GLU A 48 23.82 -16.43 -9.17
#